data_AF-A0A382SM59-F1
#
_entry.id   AF-A0A382SM59-F1
#
_cell.length_a   1.000
_cell.length_b   1.000
_cell.length_c   1.000
_cell.angle_alpha   90.00
_cell.angle_beta   90.00
_cell.angle_gamma   90.00
#
_symmetry.space_group_name_H-M   'P 1'
#
loop_
_entity.id
_entity.type
_entity.pdbx_description
1 polymer ?
#
loop_
_entity_poly.entity_id
_entity_poly.type
_entity_poly.pdbx_seq_one_letter_code
_entity_poly.pdbx_strand_id
1 'polypeptide(L)'
;MDRSFLSGNQLIRISRAFVCIRTATYEDKQESDFLKWAFLRRSGGKLRNFGLCILSPDGKTQLRRSVRGPNFVYTNSNAMVADLRMIAKQYPEKKTVKEPSPIIPQMKSVRLGINVASCEGLPSVVIIGKNQAEIGQLNKKLSGVIWDEELAGKFIYASTTNSDDLKNVSGVILKTGILVIRPDAYGLKGQIIKAINKDVSRDDLKNILSHVANTFTRNWKIHRLHVRNGRQNGKIWETEVPVPNRGGIEVQRPRR
;
A
#
# COMPACT_ATOMS: atom_id res chain seq x y z
N MET A 1 4.53 -17.58 7.82
CA MET A 1 5.54 -16.78 8.57
C MET A 1 5.01 -16.65 9.98
N ASP A 2 5.84 -16.98 10.98
CA ASP A 2 5.57 -16.47 12.32
C ASP A 2 5.44 -14.95 12.22
N ARG A 3 4.37 -14.40 12.81
CA ARG A 3 4.07 -12.96 12.79
C ARG A 3 5.19 -12.15 13.47
N SER A 4 6.09 -12.80 14.21
CA SER A 4 7.20 -12.19 14.95
C SER A 4 8.35 -11.63 14.09
N PHE A 5 8.67 -12.24 12.93
CA PHE A 5 9.92 -11.90 12.22
C PHE A 5 9.97 -10.41 11.80
N LEU A 6 8.86 -9.90 11.26
CA LEU A 6 8.78 -8.52 10.75
C LEU A 6 8.24 -7.52 11.77
N SER A 7 7.79 -7.97 12.95
CA SER A 7 7.09 -7.12 13.94
C SER A 7 7.97 -6.73 15.14
N GLY A 8 9.24 -7.11 15.17
CA GLY A 8 10.16 -6.72 16.24
C GLY A 8 10.41 -5.20 16.27
N ASN A 9 10.34 -4.59 17.45
CA ASN A 9 10.50 -3.14 17.64
C ASN A 9 11.79 -2.58 17.02
N GLN A 10 12.90 -3.30 17.13
CA GLN A 10 14.18 -2.87 16.53
C GLN A 10 14.12 -2.84 15.00
N LEU A 11 13.40 -3.80 14.39
CA LEU A 11 13.24 -3.86 12.93
C LEU A 11 12.35 -2.72 12.43
N ILE A 12 11.24 -2.45 13.13
CA ILE A 12 10.36 -1.31 12.84
C ILE A 12 11.14 0.01 12.95
N ARG A 13 11.99 0.15 13.98
CA ARG A 13 12.79 1.36 14.18
C ARG A 13 13.80 1.55 13.04
N ILE A 14 14.57 0.52 12.68
CA ILE A 14 15.58 0.67 11.61
C ILE A 14 14.95 0.82 10.23
N SER A 15 13.76 0.25 9.97
CA SER A 15 13.08 0.42 8.68
C SER A 15 12.68 1.87 8.38
N ARG A 16 12.62 2.74 9.40
CA ARG A 16 12.37 4.18 9.21
C ARG A 16 13.51 4.91 8.50
N ALA A 17 14.73 4.34 8.48
CA ALA A 17 15.85 4.84 7.68
C ALA A 17 15.73 4.46 6.19
N PHE A 18 14.64 3.79 5.79
CA PHE A 18 14.42 3.31 4.44
C PHE A 18 13.07 3.81 3.90
N VAL A 19 13.02 4.07 2.60
CA VAL A 19 11.74 4.27 1.91
C VAL A 19 11.12 2.89 1.65
N CYS A 20 10.01 2.61 2.35
CA CYS A 20 9.26 1.38 2.16
C CYS A 20 8.23 1.56 1.04
N ILE A 21 8.36 0.81 -0.05
CA ILE A 21 7.45 0.90 -1.20
C ILE A 21 6.47 -0.27 -1.15
N ARG A 22 5.18 0.05 -1.10
CA ARG A 22 4.13 -0.94 -1.34
C ARG A 22 3.85 -1.01 -2.83
N THR A 23 3.96 -2.20 -3.38
CA THR A 23 3.78 -2.40 -4.82
C THR A 23 2.41 -2.96 -5.20
N ALA A 24 1.88 -2.53 -6.34
CA ALA A 24 0.63 -2.97 -6.96
C ALA A 24 0.91 -3.68 -8.29
N THR A 25 1.57 -4.84 -8.21
CA THR A 25 2.23 -5.57 -9.31
C THR A 25 1.45 -5.72 -10.62
N TYR A 26 0.13 -5.92 -10.55
CA TYR A 26 -0.72 -6.14 -11.72
C TYR A 26 -1.66 -4.96 -12.02
N GLU A 27 -1.41 -3.82 -11.39
CA GLU A 27 -2.28 -2.63 -11.48
C GLU A 27 -1.56 -1.46 -12.15
N ASP A 28 -0.26 -1.62 -12.45
CA ASP A 28 0.48 -0.68 -13.28
C ASP A 28 1.56 -1.40 -14.08
N LYS A 29 1.67 -1.06 -15.38
CA LYS A 29 2.61 -1.71 -16.29
C LYS A 29 4.06 -1.35 -15.98
N GLN A 30 4.35 -0.07 -15.71
CA GLN A 30 5.72 0.37 -15.41
C GLN A 30 6.21 -0.27 -14.12
N GLU A 31 5.32 -0.33 -13.13
CA GLU A 31 5.60 -1.02 -11.88
C GLU A 31 5.81 -2.53 -12.08
N SER A 32 4.98 -3.18 -12.88
CA SER A 32 5.14 -4.60 -13.23
C SER A 32 6.51 -4.86 -13.88
N ASP A 33 6.93 -4.00 -14.82
CA ASP A 33 8.21 -4.12 -15.50
C ASP A 33 9.40 -3.87 -14.56
N PHE A 34 9.28 -2.89 -13.65
CA PHE A 34 10.26 -2.69 -12.58
C PHE A 34 10.39 -3.93 -11.69
N LEU A 35 9.27 -4.55 -11.31
CA LEU A 35 9.31 -5.78 -10.50
C LEU A 35 9.89 -6.97 -11.25
N LYS A 36 9.70 -7.05 -12.57
CA LYS A 36 10.38 -8.06 -13.40
C LYS A 36 11.90 -7.88 -13.34
N TRP A 37 12.39 -6.66 -13.49
CA TRP A 37 13.82 -6.35 -13.31
C TRP A 37 14.31 -6.71 -11.89
N ALA A 38 13.52 -6.34 -10.87
CA ALA A 38 13.86 -6.58 -9.48
C ALA A 38 13.94 -8.08 -9.13
N PHE A 39 13.04 -8.91 -9.66
CA PHE A 39 12.83 -10.27 -9.16
C PHE A 39 13.04 -11.39 -10.17
N LEU A 40 13.04 -11.14 -11.47
CA LEU A 40 13.31 -12.18 -12.46
C LEU A 40 14.79 -12.24 -12.80
N ARG A 41 15.31 -13.46 -12.99
CA ARG A 41 16.71 -13.71 -13.38
C ARG A 41 16.86 -13.94 -14.90
N ARG A 42 15.76 -14.23 -15.60
CA ARG A 42 15.75 -14.55 -17.03
C ARG A 42 14.62 -13.80 -17.73
N SER A 43 14.88 -13.34 -18.94
CA SER A 43 13.88 -12.82 -19.86
C SER A 43 12.78 -13.87 -20.08
N GLY A 44 11.51 -13.49 -19.94
CA GLY A 44 10.36 -14.39 -20.09
C GLY A 44 9.80 -15.02 -18.81
N GLY A 45 10.42 -14.78 -17.65
CA GLY A 45 9.83 -15.16 -16.36
C GLY A 45 8.49 -14.46 -16.10
N LYS A 46 7.60 -15.09 -15.33
CA LYS A 46 6.32 -14.49 -14.92
C LYS A 46 6.40 -14.13 -13.44
N LEU A 47 6.01 -12.89 -13.08
CA LEU A 47 5.83 -12.52 -11.68
C LEU A 47 4.73 -13.41 -11.10
N ARG A 48 5.04 -14.14 -10.01
CA ARG A 48 4.12 -15.11 -9.40
C ARG A 48 4.08 -15.04 -7.86
N ASN A 49 5.13 -14.52 -7.23
CA ASN A 49 5.31 -14.52 -5.78
C ASN A 49 5.91 -13.21 -5.28
N PHE A 50 5.68 -12.96 -3.98
CA PHE A 50 6.30 -11.90 -3.19
C PHE A 50 7.81 -12.10 -3.07
N GLY A 51 8.58 -11.03 -3.26
CA GLY A 51 10.03 -11.00 -3.06
C GLY A 51 10.44 -9.88 -2.10
N LEU A 52 11.70 -9.93 -1.66
CA LEU A 52 12.36 -8.84 -0.95
C LEU A 52 13.43 -8.25 -1.87
N CYS A 53 13.44 -6.93 -2.05
CA CYS A 53 14.58 -6.24 -2.64
C CYS A 53 14.90 -4.99 -1.83
N ILE A 54 16.17 -4.79 -1.53
CA ILE A 54 16.71 -3.56 -0.95
C ILE A 54 17.57 -2.93 -2.03
N LEU A 55 17.27 -1.67 -2.34
CA LEU A 55 17.95 -0.91 -3.39
C LEU A 55 18.84 0.16 -2.77
N SER A 56 19.86 0.57 -3.53
CA SER A 56 20.56 1.83 -3.28
C SER A 56 19.60 3.02 -3.35
N PRO A 57 19.92 4.18 -2.74
CA PRO A 57 19.04 5.35 -2.73
C PRO A 57 18.64 5.88 -4.11
N ASP A 58 19.44 5.62 -5.15
CA ASP A 58 19.13 5.99 -6.54
C ASP A 58 18.18 4.99 -7.24
N GLY A 59 17.82 3.90 -6.57
CA GLY A 59 16.94 2.86 -7.09
C GLY A 59 17.57 1.95 -8.14
N LYS A 60 18.88 2.05 -8.41
CA LYS A 60 19.52 1.37 -9.55
C LYS A 60 20.29 0.12 -9.17
N THR A 61 20.78 0.00 -7.94
CA THR A 61 21.57 -1.15 -7.49
C THR A 61 20.79 -2.02 -6.52
N GLN A 62 20.71 -3.33 -6.81
CA GLN A 62 20.13 -4.33 -5.92
C GLN A 62 21.13 -4.71 -4.82
N LEU A 63 21.01 -4.10 -3.65
CA LEU A 63 21.88 -4.37 -2.49
C LEU A 63 21.59 -5.74 -1.88
N ARG A 64 20.31 -6.08 -1.76
CA ARG A 64 19.83 -7.39 -1.29
C ARG A 64 18.64 -7.80 -2.14
N ARG A 65 18.50 -9.10 -2.37
CA ARG A 65 17.39 -9.64 -3.17
C ARG A 65 17.05 -11.05 -2.76
N SER A 66 15.75 -11.33 -2.71
CA SER A 66 15.17 -12.65 -2.67
C SER A 66 13.88 -12.68 -3.49
N VAL A 67 13.66 -13.77 -4.22
CA VAL A 67 12.39 -14.05 -4.91
C VAL A 67 11.32 -14.65 -3.97
N ARG A 68 11.62 -14.65 -2.67
CA ARG A 68 10.78 -15.06 -1.56
C ARG A 68 10.89 -14.02 -0.43
N GLY A 69 10.29 -14.32 0.72
CA GLY A 69 10.33 -13.45 1.89
C GLY A 69 11.75 -13.20 2.46
N PRO A 70 11.87 -12.24 3.39
CA PRO A 70 13.14 -11.84 4.01
C PRO A 70 13.87 -12.97 4.75
N ASN A 71 13.14 -13.98 5.21
CA ASN A 71 13.68 -15.17 5.87
C ASN A 71 14.54 -16.06 4.95
N PHE A 72 14.59 -15.77 3.64
CA PHE A 72 15.51 -16.39 2.69
C PHE A 72 16.82 -15.60 2.50
N VAL A 73 16.89 -14.39 3.03
CA VAL A 73 18.11 -13.56 3.06
C VAL A 73 18.73 -13.58 4.46
N TYR A 74 17.89 -13.58 5.49
CA TYR A 74 18.30 -13.44 6.88
C TYR A 74 17.80 -14.61 7.74
N THR A 75 18.68 -15.14 8.59
CA THR A 75 18.36 -16.22 9.52
C THR A 75 17.29 -15.81 10.54
N ASN A 76 17.29 -14.55 10.98
CA ASN A 76 16.33 -14.00 11.94
C ASN A 76 16.24 -12.47 11.83
N SER A 77 15.36 -11.85 12.62
CA SER A 77 15.14 -10.40 12.66
C SER A 77 16.40 -9.63 13.07
N ASN A 78 17.21 -10.15 14.00
CA ASN A 78 18.41 -9.47 14.47
C ASN A 78 19.48 -9.38 13.37
N ALA A 79 19.64 -10.46 12.59
CA ALA A 79 20.52 -10.46 11.41
C ALA A 79 20.07 -9.43 10.36
N MET A 80 18.75 -9.32 10.11
CA MET A 80 18.20 -8.30 9.23
C MET A 80 18.47 -6.88 9.76
N VAL A 81 18.25 -6.64 11.06
CA VAL A 81 18.52 -5.34 11.69
C VAL A 81 19.99 -4.95 11.56
N ALA A 82 20.91 -5.88 11.79
CA ALA A 82 22.35 -5.62 11.67
C ALA A 82 22.74 -5.22 10.24
N ASP A 83 22.21 -5.93 9.24
CA ASP A 83 22.45 -5.62 7.83
C ASP A 83 21.85 -4.27 7.41
N LEU A 84 20.60 -3.99 7.81
CA LEU A 84 19.95 -2.70 7.54
C LEU A 84 20.73 -1.53 8.17
N ARG A 85 21.29 -1.70 9.38
CA ARG A 85 22.17 -0.69 9.98
C ARG A 85 23.44 -0.46 9.17
N MET A 86 24.03 -1.52 8.62
CA MET A 86 25.22 -1.41 7.78
C MET A 86 24.91 -0.66 6.49
N ILE A 87 23.80 -1.00 5.83
CA ILE A 87 23.35 -0.32 4.61
C ILE A 87 23.05 1.16 4.89
N ALA A 88 22.31 1.48 5.95
CA ALA A 88 21.99 2.87 6.29
C ALA A 88 23.26 3.71 6.58
N LYS A 89 24.30 3.11 7.17
CA LYS A 89 25.59 3.78 7.39
C LYS A 89 26.34 4.07 6.08
N GLN A 90 26.21 3.21 5.08
CA GLN A 90 26.84 3.40 3.76
C GLN A 90 26.16 4.52 2.96
N TYR A 91 24.88 4.77 3.24
CA TYR A 91 24.06 5.77 2.53
C TYR A 91 23.45 6.77 3.53
N PRO A 92 24.29 7.65 4.15
CA PRO A 92 23.78 8.62 5.10
C PRO A 92 22.84 9.62 4.42
N GLU A 93 21.85 10.09 5.19
CA GLU A 93 20.92 11.11 4.73
C GLU A 93 21.67 12.37 4.30
N LYS A 94 21.34 12.88 3.11
CA LYS A 94 21.82 14.20 2.68
C LYS A 94 21.01 15.25 3.42
N LYS A 95 21.68 16.05 4.27
CA LYS A 95 21.07 17.23 4.90
C LYS A 95 20.72 18.26 3.82
N THR A 96 19.47 18.28 3.37
CA THR A 96 18.95 19.38 2.52
C THR A 96 18.33 20.47 3.40
N VAL A 97 18.53 21.74 3.00
CA VAL A 97 18.13 22.95 3.75
C VAL A 97 16.61 23.06 3.97
N LYS A 98 15.81 22.33 3.20
CA LYS A 98 14.39 22.09 3.44
C LYS A 98 14.13 20.61 3.25
N GLU A 99 13.67 19.92 4.28
CA GLU A 99 13.04 18.62 4.09
C GLU A 99 11.70 18.86 3.39
N PRO A 100 11.51 18.37 2.14
CA PRO A 100 10.18 18.39 1.55
C PRO A 100 9.23 17.62 2.45
N SER A 101 7.99 18.11 2.63
CA SER A 101 6.97 17.38 3.38
C SER A 101 6.85 15.96 2.79
N PRO A 102 7.00 14.91 3.61
CA PRO A 102 7.15 13.56 3.08
C PRO A 102 5.90 13.14 2.29
N ILE A 103 6.14 12.67 1.06
CA ILE A 103 5.10 12.38 0.07
C ILE A 103 4.22 11.24 0.55
N ILE A 104 2.90 11.40 0.53
CA ILE A 104 1.95 10.34 0.91
C ILE A 104 2.08 9.15 -0.06
N PRO A 105 2.20 7.89 0.43
CA PRO A 105 2.29 6.71 -0.42
C PRO A 105 0.90 6.37 -0.98
N GLN A 106 0.56 6.99 -2.11
CA GLN A 106 -0.75 6.84 -2.74
C GLN A 106 -0.81 5.66 -3.72
N MET A 107 -1.96 4.99 -3.71
CA MET A 107 -2.38 4.09 -4.78
C MET A 107 -2.90 4.90 -5.97
N LYS A 108 -2.70 4.35 -7.17
CA LYS A 108 -3.09 4.97 -8.46
C LYS A 108 -4.56 5.37 -8.57
N SER A 109 -5.46 4.66 -7.89
CA SER A 109 -6.90 4.94 -7.93
C SER A 109 -7.59 4.59 -6.61
N VAL A 110 -8.77 5.17 -6.38
CA VAL A 110 -9.63 4.85 -5.23
C VAL A 110 -10.03 3.37 -5.23
N ARG A 111 -10.40 2.82 -6.40
CA ARG A 111 -10.71 1.39 -6.58
C ARG A 111 -9.56 0.53 -6.05
N LEU A 112 -8.34 0.83 -6.46
CA LEU A 112 -7.15 0.10 -6.03
C LEU A 112 -6.85 0.31 -4.53
N GLY A 113 -6.99 1.54 -4.04
CA GLY A 113 -6.83 1.88 -2.62
C GLY A 113 -7.72 1.04 -1.71
N ILE A 114 -9.01 0.89 -2.05
CA ILE A 114 -9.97 0.06 -1.32
C ILE A 114 -9.57 -1.43 -1.38
N ASN A 115 -9.16 -1.92 -2.56
CA ASN A 115 -8.75 -3.31 -2.70
C ASN A 115 -7.53 -3.66 -1.85
N VAL A 116 -6.52 -2.81 -1.93
CA VAL A 116 -5.28 -2.93 -1.17
C VAL A 116 -5.56 -2.83 0.34
N ALA A 117 -6.40 -1.90 0.77
CA ALA A 117 -6.84 -1.77 2.15
C ALA A 117 -7.50 -3.05 2.66
N SER A 118 -8.35 -3.69 1.83
CA SER A 118 -8.95 -4.98 2.17
C SER A 118 -7.90 -6.08 2.33
N CYS A 119 -6.91 -6.14 1.43
CA CYS A 119 -5.84 -7.13 1.47
C CYS A 119 -5.00 -7.03 2.74
N GLU A 120 -4.70 -5.80 3.19
CA GLU A 120 -3.92 -5.53 4.40
C GLU A 120 -4.74 -5.55 5.69
N GLY A 121 -6.08 -5.55 5.58
CA GLY A 121 -6.96 -5.40 6.73
C GLY A 121 -6.82 -4.04 7.40
N LEU A 122 -6.60 -2.99 6.60
CA LEU A 122 -6.49 -1.60 7.04
C LEU A 122 -7.65 -0.76 6.48
N PRO A 123 -7.98 0.40 7.10
CA PRO A 123 -8.82 1.41 6.49
C PRO A 123 -8.12 2.10 5.30
N SER A 124 -8.91 2.58 4.33
CA SER A 124 -8.43 3.43 3.23
C SER A 124 -8.75 4.90 3.51
N VAL A 125 -7.77 5.79 3.31
CA VAL A 125 -7.95 7.24 3.35
C VAL A 125 -7.98 7.77 1.93
N VAL A 126 -9.08 8.42 1.55
CA VAL A 126 -9.27 8.98 0.22
C VAL A 126 -9.42 10.49 0.31
N ILE A 127 -8.57 11.22 -0.40
CA ILE A 127 -8.70 12.67 -0.58
C ILE A 127 -9.59 12.93 -1.79
N ILE A 128 -10.59 13.77 -1.62
CA ILE A 128 -11.47 14.23 -2.69
C ILE A 128 -11.33 15.74 -2.82
N GLY A 129 -11.02 16.21 -4.02
CA GLY A 129 -10.97 17.63 -4.34
C GLY A 129 -11.68 17.93 -5.65
N LYS A 130 -12.09 19.17 -5.87
CA LYS A 130 -12.68 19.60 -7.15
C LYS A 130 -11.64 19.65 -8.27
N ASN A 131 -10.38 19.86 -7.90
CA ASN A 131 -9.26 19.99 -8.80
C ASN A 131 -7.96 19.54 -8.11
N GLN A 132 -6.87 19.49 -8.88
CA GLN A 132 -5.55 19.05 -8.38
C GLN A 132 -4.96 20.00 -7.33
N ALA A 133 -5.31 21.29 -7.36
CA ALA A 133 -4.84 22.25 -6.36
C ALA A 133 -5.43 21.96 -4.98
N GLU A 134 -6.73 21.67 -4.90
CA GLU A 134 -7.39 21.26 -3.65
C GLU A 134 -6.81 19.93 -3.13
N ILE A 135 -6.59 18.95 -4.02
CA ILE A 135 -5.91 17.69 -3.65
C ILE A 135 -4.52 17.97 -3.08
N GLY A 136 -3.73 18.85 -3.71
CA GLY A 136 -2.40 19.22 -3.25
C GLY A 136 -2.40 19.84 -1.85
N GLN A 137 -3.36 20.72 -1.56
CA GLN A 137 -3.52 21.34 -0.23
C GLN A 137 -3.86 20.31 0.84
N LEU A 138 -4.83 19.42 0.56
CA LEU A 138 -5.24 18.36 1.49
C LEU A 138 -4.12 17.33 1.68
N ASN A 139 -3.39 16.99 0.62
CA ASN A 139 -2.20 16.13 0.69
C ASN A 139 -1.15 16.73 1.61
N LYS A 140 -0.86 18.02 1.49
CA LYS A 140 0.13 18.69 2.36
C LYS A 140 -0.31 18.67 3.83
N LYS A 141 -1.61 18.83 4.10
CA LYS A 141 -2.16 18.74 5.46
C LYS A 141 -2.03 17.31 6.00
N LEU A 142 -2.42 16.31 5.21
CA LEU A 142 -2.38 14.91 5.59
C LEU A 142 -0.93 14.40 5.77
N SER A 143 0.01 14.81 4.91
CA SER A 143 1.43 14.46 5.05
C SER A 143 2.04 15.01 6.33
N GLY A 144 1.56 16.14 6.85
CA GLY A 144 1.98 16.63 8.17
C GLY A 144 1.55 15.76 9.35
N VAL A 145 0.72 14.74 9.14
CA VAL A 145 0.10 13.93 10.20
C VAL A 145 0.46 12.45 10.09
N ILE A 146 0.39 11.87 8.89
CA ILE A 146 0.42 10.40 8.72
C ILE A 146 1.78 9.75 9.01
N TRP A 147 2.84 10.54 9.08
CA TRP A 147 4.20 10.07 9.38
C TRP A 147 4.51 10.04 10.88
N ASP A 148 3.58 10.52 11.70
CA ASP A 148 3.63 10.33 13.14
C ASP A 148 3.73 8.83 13.49
N GLU A 149 4.49 8.49 14.54
CA GLU A 149 4.75 7.11 14.92
C GLU A 149 3.47 6.30 15.18
N GLU A 150 2.41 6.96 15.67
CA GLU A 150 1.12 6.32 15.93
C GLU A 150 0.39 5.92 14.63
N LEU A 151 0.57 6.71 13.57
CA LEU A 151 -0.21 6.63 12.33
C LEU A 151 0.54 5.99 11.15
N ALA A 152 1.87 6.00 11.19
CA ALA A 152 2.71 5.48 10.11
C ALA A 152 2.33 4.03 9.78
N GLY A 153 1.92 3.79 8.53
CA GLY A 153 1.53 2.47 8.03
C GLY A 153 0.16 1.95 8.51
N LYS A 154 -0.70 2.80 9.08
CA LYS A 154 -2.04 2.40 9.56
C LYS A 154 -3.15 2.54 8.51
N PHE A 155 -2.87 3.15 7.37
CA PHE A 155 -3.85 3.43 6.31
C PHE A 155 -3.28 3.19 4.91
N ILE A 156 -4.18 3.01 3.96
CA ILE A 156 -3.89 3.00 2.53
C ILE A 156 -4.47 4.25 1.88
N TYR A 157 -3.65 4.98 1.11
CA TYR A 157 -4.04 6.28 0.59
C TYR A 157 -4.39 6.24 -0.89
N ALA A 158 -5.35 7.06 -1.30
CA ALA A 158 -5.62 7.40 -2.70
C ALA A 158 -6.17 8.84 -2.77
N SER A 159 -6.23 9.41 -3.96
CA SER A 159 -6.90 10.68 -4.19
C SER A 159 -7.68 10.67 -5.49
N THR A 160 -8.70 11.52 -5.59
CA THR A 160 -9.48 11.67 -6.83
C THR A 160 -10.11 13.05 -6.95
N THR A 161 -10.25 13.52 -8.19
CA THR A 161 -11.13 14.65 -8.55
C THR A 161 -12.47 14.20 -9.15
N ASN A 162 -12.62 12.90 -9.44
CA ASN A 162 -13.79 12.34 -10.08
C ASN A 162 -14.70 11.66 -9.04
N SER A 163 -15.93 12.15 -8.90
CA SER A 163 -16.92 11.55 -8.00
C SER A 163 -17.27 10.11 -8.37
N ASP A 164 -17.16 9.73 -9.64
CA ASP A 164 -17.51 8.38 -10.10
C ASP A 164 -16.56 7.30 -9.56
N ASP A 165 -15.35 7.68 -9.14
CA ASP A 165 -14.41 6.79 -8.47
C ASP A 165 -14.94 6.28 -7.12
N LEU A 166 -15.95 6.96 -6.56
CA LEU A 166 -16.60 6.62 -5.30
C LEU A 166 -17.93 5.88 -5.48
N LYS A 167 -18.34 5.51 -6.71
CA LYS A 167 -19.63 4.84 -6.97
C LYS A 167 -19.87 3.55 -6.17
N ASN A 168 -18.78 2.87 -5.79
CA ASN A 168 -18.80 1.64 -4.99
C ASN A 168 -18.58 1.88 -3.49
N VAL A 169 -18.62 3.14 -3.05
CA VAL A 169 -18.46 3.56 -1.66
C VAL A 169 -19.82 4.04 -1.15
N SER A 170 -20.33 3.41 -0.10
CA SER A 170 -21.58 3.84 0.54
C SER A 170 -21.35 4.94 1.58
N GLY A 171 -22.34 5.81 1.75
CA GLY A 171 -22.33 6.88 2.75
C GLY A 171 -21.55 8.13 2.33
N VAL A 172 -21.32 8.36 1.03
CA VAL A 172 -20.58 9.54 0.54
C VAL A 172 -21.43 10.78 0.73
N ILE A 173 -21.00 11.62 1.68
CA ILE A 173 -21.69 12.87 2.04
C ILE A 173 -20.90 14.13 1.66
N LEU A 174 -19.59 14.02 1.43
CA LEU A 174 -18.71 15.16 1.11
C LEU A 174 -18.33 15.19 -0.37
N LYS A 175 -18.32 16.40 -0.95
CA LYS A 175 -17.79 16.66 -2.30
C LYS A 175 -16.30 17.03 -2.30
N THR A 176 -15.80 17.58 -1.20
CA THR A 176 -14.38 17.94 -0.99
C THR A 176 -14.01 17.63 0.46
N GLY A 177 -12.85 16.99 0.68
CA GLY A 177 -12.35 16.66 2.00
C GLY A 177 -11.57 15.36 2.04
N ILE A 178 -11.50 14.75 3.22
CA ILE A 178 -10.83 13.47 3.44
C ILE A 178 -11.88 12.46 3.92
N LEU A 179 -11.93 11.31 3.29
CA LEU A 179 -12.76 10.19 3.70
C LEU A 179 -11.90 9.08 4.29
N VAL A 180 -12.39 8.46 5.35
CA VAL A 180 -11.86 7.20 5.85
C VAL A 180 -12.89 6.11 5.56
N ILE A 181 -12.47 5.11 4.82
CA ILE A 181 -13.30 4.08 4.20
C ILE A 181 -12.91 2.72 4.79
N ARG A 182 -13.90 2.01 5.31
CA ARG A 182 -13.78 0.58 5.60
C ARG A 182 -13.98 -0.21 4.31
N PRO A 183 -12.99 -0.99 3.86
CA PRO A 183 -13.19 -1.86 2.70
C PRO A 183 -14.05 -3.07 3.07
N ASP A 184 -14.82 -3.56 2.11
CA ASP A 184 -15.49 -4.85 2.24
C ASP A 184 -14.48 -6.01 2.24
N ALA A 185 -14.96 -7.23 2.50
CA ALA A 185 -14.09 -8.40 2.62
C ALA A 185 -13.30 -8.70 1.33
N TYR A 186 -13.81 -8.32 0.15
CA TYR A 186 -13.17 -8.61 -1.14
C TYR A 186 -12.51 -7.38 -1.78
N GLY A 187 -12.61 -6.20 -1.17
CA GLY A 187 -11.98 -5.00 -1.68
C GLY A 187 -12.61 -4.47 -2.98
N LEU A 188 -13.89 -4.78 -3.20
CA LEU A 188 -14.69 -4.34 -4.34
C LEU A 188 -15.57 -3.13 -3.99
N LYS A 189 -15.88 -2.98 -2.70
CA LYS A 189 -16.75 -1.92 -2.18
C LYS A 189 -16.16 -1.33 -0.89
N GLY A 190 -16.65 -0.15 -0.53
CA GLY A 190 -16.29 0.51 0.72
C GLY A 190 -17.50 1.11 1.43
N GLN A 191 -17.33 1.38 2.72
CA GLN A 191 -18.27 2.15 3.51
C GLN A 191 -17.50 3.26 4.22
N ILE A 192 -18.00 4.49 4.16
CA ILE A 192 -17.41 5.58 4.94
C ILE A 192 -17.64 5.33 6.42
N ILE A 193 -16.54 5.36 7.18
CA ILE A 193 -16.55 5.31 8.65
C ILE A 193 -16.20 6.67 9.26
N LYS A 194 -15.58 7.56 8.49
CA LYS A 194 -15.37 8.96 8.88
C LYS A 194 -15.29 9.85 7.64
N ALA A 195 -15.97 10.99 7.70
CA ALA A 195 -15.84 12.07 6.74
C ALA A 195 -15.24 13.28 7.45
N ILE A 196 -14.20 13.88 6.87
CA ILE A 196 -13.40 14.95 7.47
C ILE A 196 -13.43 16.14 6.51
N ASN A 197 -13.91 17.27 6.99
CA ASN A 197 -14.01 18.50 6.20
C ASN A 197 -12.60 19.02 5.84
N LYS A 198 -12.46 19.65 4.66
CA LYS A 198 -11.22 20.28 4.19
C LYS A 198 -10.62 21.28 5.20
N ASP A 199 -11.47 21.93 6.00
CA ASP A 199 -11.07 22.99 6.93
C ASP A 199 -10.59 22.46 8.30
N VAL A 200 -10.53 21.13 8.49
CA VAL A 200 -10.03 20.49 9.72
C VAL A 200 -8.64 21.01 10.11
N SER A 201 -8.41 21.23 11.41
CA SER A 201 -7.08 21.57 11.92
C SER A 201 -6.12 20.36 11.79
N ARG A 202 -4.81 20.60 11.89
CA ARG A 202 -3.82 19.51 11.85
C ARG A 202 -3.97 18.57 13.06
N ASP A 203 -4.20 19.14 14.23
CA ASP A 203 -4.30 18.36 15.47
C ASP A 203 -5.58 17.55 15.51
N ASP A 204 -6.71 18.11 15.06
CA ASP A 204 -7.96 17.37 14.94
C ASP A 204 -7.85 16.26 13.89
N LEU A 205 -7.18 16.52 12.77
CA LEU A 205 -6.93 15.48 11.76
C LEU A 205 -6.12 14.32 12.35
N LYS A 206 -5.08 14.61 13.14
CA LYS A 206 -4.30 13.58 13.85
C LYS A 206 -5.19 12.81 14.82
N ASN A 207 -5.89 13.50 15.71
CA ASN A 207 -6.74 12.86 16.72
C ASN A 207 -7.82 11.95 16.10
N ILE A 208 -8.46 12.42 15.03
CA ILE A 208 -9.45 11.64 14.29
C ILE A 208 -8.83 10.37 13.69
N LEU A 209 -7.69 10.50 12.99
CA LEU A 209 -7.03 9.36 12.38
C LEU A 209 -6.50 8.38 13.43
N SER A 210 -5.93 8.85 14.54
CA SER A 210 -5.48 8.01 15.65
C SER A 210 -6.63 7.22 16.25
N HIS A 211 -7.76 7.89 16.51
CA HIS A 211 -8.97 7.23 17.00
C HIS A 211 -9.46 6.14 16.05
N VAL A 212 -9.52 6.43 14.73
CA VAL A 212 -9.93 5.43 13.75
C VAL A 212 -8.94 4.26 13.71
N ALA A 213 -7.63 4.53 13.68
CA ALA A 213 -6.61 3.48 13.65
C ALA A 213 -6.70 2.54 14.87
N ASN A 214 -6.98 3.09 16.05
CA ASN A 214 -7.05 2.36 17.31
C ASN A 214 -8.36 1.57 17.48
N THR A 215 -9.45 2.04 16.88
CA THR A 215 -10.79 1.40 16.98
C THR A 215 -11.13 0.51 15.78
N PHE A 216 -10.34 0.56 14.70
CA PHE A 216 -10.62 -0.20 13.49
C PHE A 216 -10.52 -1.71 13.72
N THR A 217 -11.65 -2.40 13.58
CA THR A 217 -11.68 -3.86 13.62
C THR A 217 -11.37 -4.44 12.25
N ARG A 218 -10.25 -5.16 12.14
CA ARG A 218 -9.81 -5.79 10.90
C ARG A 218 -10.80 -6.87 10.45
N ASN A 219 -11.05 -6.96 9.15
CA ASN A 219 -11.80 -8.07 8.58
C ASN A 219 -10.96 -9.35 8.71
N TRP A 220 -11.41 -10.29 9.55
CA TRP A 220 -10.75 -11.59 9.69
C TRP A 220 -10.98 -12.44 8.43
N LYS A 221 -9.90 -12.98 7.87
CA LYS A 221 -9.95 -13.80 6.65
C LYS A 221 -9.15 -15.08 6.85
N ILE A 222 -9.80 -16.21 6.61
CA ILE A 222 -9.12 -17.51 6.47
C ILE A 222 -8.96 -17.75 4.97
N HIS A 223 -7.71 -17.81 4.48
CA HIS A 223 -7.42 -17.82 3.04
C HIS A 223 -8.27 -18.82 2.23
N ARG A 224 -8.33 -20.09 2.65
CA ARG A 224 -9.10 -21.13 1.93
C ARG A 224 -10.60 -20.80 1.87
N LEU A 225 -11.19 -20.38 2.99
CA LEU A 225 -12.61 -20.01 3.04
C LEU A 225 -12.89 -18.76 2.23
N HIS A 226 -12.02 -17.75 2.34
CA HIS A 226 -12.13 -16.50 1.59
C HIS A 226 -12.11 -16.74 0.07
N VAL A 227 -11.14 -17.52 -0.42
CA VAL A 227 -11.03 -17.86 -1.85
C VAL A 227 -12.24 -18.67 -2.31
N ARG A 228 -12.66 -19.69 -1.55
CA ARG A 228 -13.82 -20.52 -1.89
C ARG A 228 -15.10 -19.69 -1.98
N ASN A 229 -15.38 -18.91 -0.94
CA ASN A 229 -16.60 -18.10 -0.87
C ASN A 229 -16.57 -17.00 -1.95
N GLY A 230 -15.42 -16.40 -2.24
CA GLY A 230 -15.27 -15.43 -3.32
C GLY A 230 -15.66 -16.03 -4.67
N ARG A 231 -15.15 -17.22 -5.00
CA ARG A 231 -15.49 -17.93 -6.25
C ARG A 231 -16.97 -18.30 -6.32
N GLN A 232 -17.53 -18.87 -5.25
CA GLN A 232 -18.94 -19.25 -5.21
C GLN A 232 -19.88 -18.05 -5.38
N ASN A 233 -19.49 -16.88 -4.90
CA ASN A 233 -20.29 -15.65 -4.98
C ASN A 233 -19.89 -14.74 -6.15
N GLY A 234 -19.15 -15.25 -7.14
CA GLY A 234 -18.77 -14.50 -8.34
C GLY A 234 -17.95 -13.23 -8.06
N LYS A 235 -17.19 -13.19 -6.96
CA LYS A 235 -16.33 -12.04 -6.64
C LYS A 235 -15.11 -12.07 -7.54
N ILE A 236 -15.04 -11.10 -8.46
CA ILE A 236 -13.99 -10.98 -9.46
C ILE A 236 -13.31 -9.62 -9.29
N TRP A 237 -11.98 -9.63 -9.28
CA TRP A 237 -11.15 -8.43 -9.39
C TRP A 237 -10.47 -8.45 -10.75
N GLU A 238 -10.72 -7.42 -11.54
CA GLU A 238 -10.07 -7.23 -12.82
C GLU A 238 -8.81 -6.39 -12.62
N THR A 239 -7.66 -6.97 -12.97
CA THR A 239 -6.35 -6.31 -12.89
C THR A 239 -6.07 -5.53 -14.17
N GLU A 240 -5.32 -4.42 -14.08
CA GLU A 240 -4.94 -3.65 -15.28
C GLU A 240 -3.95 -4.43 -16.17
N VAL A 241 -3.09 -5.24 -15.55
CA VAL A 241 -2.15 -6.13 -16.22
C VAL A 241 -2.62 -7.58 -16.00
N PRO A 242 -2.72 -8.41 -17.05
CA PRO A 242 -3.17 -9.79 -16.90
C PRO A 242 -2.31 -10.60 -15.94
N VAL A 243 -2.97 -11.29 -15.00
CA VAL A 243 -2.29 -12.23 -14.11
C VAL A 243 -1.94 -13.51 -14.88
N PRO A 244 -0.67 -13.97 -14.82
CA PRO A 244 -0.27 -15.25 -15.39
C PRO A 244 -1.15 -16.43 -14.95
N ASN A 245 -1.61 -17.24 -15.90
CA ASN A 245 -2.25 -18.53 -15.59
C ASN A 245 -1.32 -19.39 -14.71
N ARG A 246 -1.91 -19.98 -13.65
CA ARG A 246 -1.19 -20.88 -12.72
C ARG A 246 -0.96 -22.27 -13.31
N GLY A 247 -1.69 -22.65 -14.38
CA GLY A 247 -1.38 -23.80 -15.23
C GLY A 247 -0.71 -23.32 -16.52
N GLY A 248 0.27 -24.07 -17.03
CA GLY A 248 0.68 -23.93 -18.43
C GLY A 248 -0.53 -24.16 -19.33
N ILE A 249 -0.50 -23.57 -20.52
CA ILE A 249 -1.57 -23.46 -21.52
C ILE A 249 -2.39 -22.17 -21.38
N GLU A 250 -2.12 -21.29 -22.33
CA GLU A 250 -2.83 -20.06 -22.61
C GLU A 250 -4.14 -20.42 -23.30
N VAL A 251 -5.24 -20.47 -22.54
CA VAL A 251 -6.57 -20.60 -23.15
C VAL A 251 -6.98 -19.22 -23.63
N GLN A 252 -6.78 -18.94 -24.91
CA GLN A 252 -7.46 -17.85 -25.59
C GLN A 252 -8.97 -18.06 -25.41
N ARG A 253 -9.61 -17.19 -24.62
CA ARG A 253 -11.07 -17.13 -24.61
C ARG A 253 -11.51 -16.20 -25.75
N PRO A 254 -12.36 -16.66 -26.68
CA PRO A 254 -12.84 -15.80 -27.75
C PRO A 254 -13.70 -14.69 -27.16
N ARG A 255 -13.51 -13.47 -27.69
CA ARG A 255 -14.40 -12.34 -27.42
C ARG A 255 -15.80 -12.70 -27.93
N ARG A 256 -16.80 -12.61 -27.05
CA ARG A 256 -18.20 -12.44 -27.41
C ARG A 256 -18.66 -11.15 -26.78
#